data_AF-A0A7C0XSU7-F1
#
_entry.id   AF-A0A7C0XSU7-F1
#
_cell.length_a   1.000
_cell.length_b   1.000
_cell.length_c   1.000
_cell.angle_alpha   90.00
_cell.angle_beta   90.00
_cell.angle_gamma   90.00
#
_symmetry.space_group_name_H-M   'P 1'
#
loop_
_entity.id
_entity.type
_entity.pdbx_description
1 polymer ?
#
loop_
_entity_poly.entity_id
_entity_poly.type
_entity_poly.pdbx_seq_one_letter_code
_entity_poly.pdbx_strand_id
1 'polypeptide(L)'
;MKHTIAISCSYQGNSEKLFKDLSACGVIHTSLIGRELVFQIRGEKLDEVKEKLSKLGVSNINILEWKKVAMTISSSGIGTDDDGILAVSLIPTAMGEGYRQLAVISEFEVDKKIIHSIRKAISNILREAGITDIIFTIRIMKRASEEKYVEAATIATLNALFDSGGVVSIE
;
A
#
# COMPACT_ATOMS: atom_id res chain seq x y z
N MET A 1 17.43 16.14 -11.72
CA MET A 1 16.90 14.93 -11.05
C MET A 1 15.87 15.41 -10.04
N LYS A 2 14.63 14.89 -10.05
CA LYS A 2 13.58 15.35 -9.13
C LYS A 2 13.80 14.72 -7.75
N HIS A 3 14.28 15.52 -6.80
CA HIS A 3 14.54 15.06 -5.44
C HIS A 3 13.23 14.66 -4.74
N THR A 4 13.17 13.43 -4.22
CA THR A 4 12.09 12.97 -3.35
C THR A 4 12.49 13.14 -1.89
N ILE A 5 11.56 13.54 -1.04
CA ILE A 5 11.79 13.89 0.36
C ILE A 5 10.82 13.07 1.22
N ALA A 6 11.28 12.56 2.38
CA ALA A 6 10.41 11.96 3.40
C ALA A 6 9.92 13.04 4.37
N ILE A 7 8.63 13.02 4.71
CA ILE A 7 8.03 13.78 5.81
C ILE A 7 7.60 12.79 6.88
N SER A 8 8.22 12.81 8.06
CA SER A 8 7.67 12.15 9.26
C SER A 8 6.74 13.12 9.98
N CYS A 9 5.61 12.62 10.50
CA CYS A 9 4.67 13.42 11.26
C CYS A 9 3.82 12.60 12.25
N SER A 10 3.20 13.29 13.20
CA SER A 10 2.26 12.69 14.15
C SER A 10 0.83 13.14 13.84
N TYR A 11 -0.11 12.19 13.84
CA TYR A 11 -1.54 12.45 13.64
C TYR A 11 -2.37 11.82 14.77
N GLN A 12 -3.30 12.59 15.32
CA GLN A 12 -4.34 12.11 16.24
C GLN A 12 -5.70 12.21 15.55
N GLY A 13 -6.24 11.07 15.10
CA GLY A 13 -7.53 10.99 14.41
C GLY A 13 -7.74 9.65 13.71
N ASN A 14 -8.73 9.56 12.81
CA ASN A 14 -8.98 8.35 12.03
C ASN A 14 -7.99 8.25 10.86
N SER A 15 -7.06 7.30 10.96
CA SER A 15 -6.01 7.04 9.97
C SER A 15 -6.55 6.73 8.57
N GLU A 16 -7.69 6.05 8.46
CA GLU A 16 -8.29 5.67 7.18
C GLU A 16 -8.78 6.89 6.38
N LYS A 17 -9.38 7.87 7.09
CA LYS A 17 -9.80 9.14 6.49
C LYS A 17 -8.60 9.94 6.01
N LEU A 18 -7.53 9.98 6.80
CA LEU A 18 -6.28 10.64 6.42
C LEU A 18 -5.68 10.01 5.16
N PHE A 19 -5.61 8.68 5.07
CA PHE A 19 -5.09 7.98 3.88
C PHE A 19 -5.89 8.30 2.61
N LYS A 20 -7.23 8.36 2.71
CA LYS A 20 -8.10 8.75 1.59
C LYS A 20 -7.79 10.18 1.10
N ASP A 21 -7.62 11.13 2.03
CA ASP A 21 -7.36 12.54 1.71
C ASP A 21 -5.92 12.82 1.21
N LEU A 22 -4.94 12.02 1.63
CA LEU A 22 -3.52 12.16 1.26
C LEU A 22 -3.23 11.87 -0.22
N SER A 23 -3.98 10.95 -0.83
CA SER A 23 -3.87 10.61 -2.26
C SER A 23 -4.04 11.85 -3.16
N ALA A 24 -4.88 12.80 -2.75
CA ALA A 24 -5.12 14.05 -3.46
C ALA A 24 -4.01 15.11 -3.28
N CYS A 25 -3.04 14.86 -2.39
CA CYS A 25 -2.00 15.84 -2.02
C CYS A 25 -0.68 15.66 -2.77
N GLY A 26 -0.57 14.71 -3.72
CA GLY A 26 0.67 14.45 -4.45
C GLY A 26 1.71 13.66 -3.65
N VAL A 27 1.26 12.97 -2.60
CA VAL A 27 2.02 11.97 -1.84
C VAL A 27 2.24 10.75 -2.72
N ILE A 28 3.50 10.35 -2.87
CA ILE A 28 3.91 9.20 -3.71
C ILE A 28 3.85 7.91 -2.90
N HIS A 29 4.13 8.00 -1.59
CA HIS A 29 4.18 6.87 -0.68
C HIS A 29 3.75 7.29 0.72
N THR A 30 3.01 6.44 1.43
CA THR A 30 2.70 6.59 2.85
C THR A 30 3.08 5.31 3.60
N SER A 31 3.84 5.43 4.69
CA SER A 31 4.12 4.33 5.63
C SER A 31 3.83 4.77 7.06
N LEU A 32 3.25 3.87 7.85
CA LEU A 32 3.20 4.03 9.31
C LEU A 32 4.40 3.29 9.91
N ILE A 33 5.37 4.02 10.45
CA ILE A 33 6.52 3.46 11.15
C ILE A 33 6.32 3.69 12.64
N GLY A 34 5.91 2.66 13.38
CA GLY A 34 5.56 2.78 14.80
C GLY A 34 4.32 3.65 15.02
N ARG A 35 4.49 4.87 15.55
CA ARG A 35 3.41 5.88 15.73
C ARG A 35 3.54 7.07 14.77
N GLU A 36 4.51 7.04 13.86
CA GLU A 36 4.79 8.13 12.94
C GLU A 36 4.32 7.79 11.52
N LEU A 37 3.68 8.75 10.87
CA LEU A 37 3.34 8.67 9.46
C LEU A 37 4.47 9.28 8.64
N VAL A 38 5.04 8.49 7.75
CA VAL A 38 6.10 8.90 6.82
C VAL A 38 5.52 9.02 5.42
N PHE A 39 5.62 10.20 4.81
CA PHE A 39 5.21 10.47 3.44
C PHE A 39 6.41 10.66 2.53
N GLN A 40 6.48 9.96 1.40
CA GLN A 40 7.34 10.36 0.30
C GLN A 40 6.62 11.38 -0.56
N ILE A 41 7.25 12.51 -0.78
CA ILE A 41 6.73 13.55 -1.65
C ILE A 41 7.79 13.99 -2.66
N ARG A 42 7.37 14.56 -3.78
CA ARG A 42 8.31 15.29 -4.65
C ARG A 42 8.73 16.54 -3.90
N GLY A 43 10.03 16.81 -3.85
CA GLY A 43 10.57 17.97 -3.13
C GLY A 43 9.99 19.31 -3.63
N GLU A 44 9.66 19.39 -4.92
CA GLU A 44 8.95 20.52 -5.53
C GLU A 44 7.54 20.80 -4.97
N LYS A 45 6.96 19.86 -4.20
CA LYS A 45 5.64 19.98 -3.55
C LYS A 45 5.70 20.10 -2.03
N LEU A 46 6.89 20.25 -1.44
CA LEU A 46 7.09 20.23 0.02
C LEU A 46 6.23 21.26 0.76
N ASP A 47 6.23 22.50 0.32
CA ASP A 47 5.51 23.57 1.00
C ASP A 47 3.98 23.41 0.88
N GLU A 48 3.50 22.99 -0.30
CA GLU A 48 2.08 22.70 -0.55
C GLU A 48 1.59 21.55 0.34
N VAL A 49 2.38 20.46 0.45
CA VAL A 49 2.03 19.31 1.28
C VAL A 49 2.06 19.67 2.77
N LYS A 50 3.08 20.42 3.22
CA LYS A 50 3.16 20.91 4.61
C LYS A 50 1.91 21.69 4.99
N GLU A 51 1.48 22.62 4.15
CA GLU A 51 0.31 23.45 4.42
C GLU A 51 -1.00 22.63 4.50
N LYS A 52 -1.16 21.65 3.60
CA LYS A 52 -2.32 20.73 3.63
C LYS A 52 -2.32 19.83 4.86
N LEU A 53 -1.17 19.27 5.22
CA LEU A 53 -1.01 18.43 6.41
C LEU A 53 -1.32 19.22 7.69
N SER A 54 -0.82 20.46 7.81
CA SER A 54 -1.15 21.33 8.95
C SER A 54 -2.65 21.60 9.06
N LYS A 55 -3.36 21.83 7.95
CA LYS A 55 -4.83 21.99 7.93
C LYS A 55 -5.58 20.73 8.37
N LEU A 56 -4.98 19.55 8.20
CA LEU A 56 -5.52 18.27 8.66
C LEU A 56 -5.19 17.97 10.12
N GLY A 57 -4.52 18.87 10.85
CA GLY A 57 -4.14 18.68 12.26
C GLY A 57 -2.87 17.85 12.45
N VAL A 58 -2.10 17.65 11.39
CA VAL A 58 -0.80 16.96 11.46
C VAL A 58 0.27 17.90 11.99
N SER A 59 1.03 17.46 12.99
CA SER A 59 2.06 18.24 13.67
C SER A 59 3.42 17.52 13.68
N ASN A 60 4.49 18.23 14.06
CA ASN A 60 5.87 17.73 14.11
C ASN A 60 6.40 17.20 12.77
N ILE A 61 6.22 17.99 11.70
CA ILE A 61 6.68 17.63 10.36
C ILE A 61 8.21 17.71 10.27
N ASN A 62 8.87 16.57 10.29
CA ASN A 62 10.32 16.45 10.10
C ASN A 62 10.67 16.05 8.67
N ILE A 63 11.61 16.78 8.07
CA ILE A 63 12.15 16.50 6.74
C ILE A 63 13.29 15.51 6.90
N LEU A 64 13.16 14.33 6.30
CA LEU A 64 14.19 13.30 6.30
C LEU A 64 14.77 13.13 4.90
N GLU A 65 16.08 12.87 4.83
CA GLU A 65 16.74 12.51 3.59
C GLU A 65 16.23 11.13 3.13
N TRP A 66 15.72 11.04 1.90
CA TRP A 66 15.16 9.80 1.38
C TRP A 66 16.28 8.81 1.05
N LYS A 67 16.61 7.92 1.99
CA LYS A 67 17.30 6.67 1.65
C LYS A 67 16.28 5.70 1.10
N LYS A 68 16.58 5.07 -0.06
CA LYS A 68 15.85 3.87 -0.51
C LYS A 68 16.14 2.76 0.49
N VAL A 69 15.34 2.70 1.54
CA VAL A 69 15.30 1.57 2.46
C VAL A 69 14.33 0.56 1.86
N ALA A 70 14.71 -0.70 1.82
CA ALA A 70 13.79 -1.76 1.41
C ALA A 70 12.68 -1.87 2.47
N MET A 71 11.44 -2.00 2.03
CA MET A 71 10.24 -1.99 2.87
C MET A 71 9.40 -3.24 2.59
N THR A 72 8.94 -3.89 3.65
CA THR A 72 7.95 -4.98 3.61
C THR A 72 6.87 -4.75 4.68
N ILE A 73 6.02 -5.74 4.95
CA ILE A 73 5.01 -5.67 6.02
C ILE A 73 5.52 -6.24 7.35
N SER A 74 4.98 -5.81 8.50
CA SER A 74 5.45 -6.27 9.82
C SER A 74 5.19 -7.75 10.11
N SER A 75 4.06 -8.26 9.65
CA SER A 75 3.66 -9.67 9.76
C SER A 75 2.91 -10.07 8.51
N SER A 76 2.60 -11.35 8.33
CA SER A 76 1.65 -11.73 7.28
C SER A 76 0.29 -11.09 7.55
N GLY A 77 -0.42 -10.70 6.48
CA GLY A 77 -1.76 -10.13 6.55
C GLY A 77 -2.68 -10.76 5.52
N ILE A 78 -3.95 -10.91 5.85
CA ILE A 78 -4.97 -11.48 4.96
C ILE A 78 -6.13 -10.50 4.85
N GLY A 79 -6.57 -10.24 3.63
CA GLY A 79 -7.71 -9.38 3.35
C GLY A 79 -8.63 -10.01 2.34
N THR A 80 -9.92 -9.76 2.51
CA THR A 80 -10.98 -10.17 1.57
C THR A 80 -11.78 -8.92 1.20
N ASP A 81 -12.36 -8.91 0.00
CA ASP A 81 -13.33 -7.88 -0.39
C ASP A 81 -14.69 -8.09 0.30
N ASP A 82 -15.52 -7.04 0.31
CA ASP A 82 -16.82 -7.06 0.99
C ASP A 82 -17.79 -8.09 0.38
N ASP A 83 -17.69 -8.34 -0.93
CA ASP A 83 -18.54 -9.29 -1.65
C ASP A 83 -18.01 -10.73 -1.58
N GLY A 84 -16.84 -10.96 -0.96
CA GLY A 84 -16.19 -12.26 -0.84
C GLY A 84 -15.86 -12.90 -2.20
N ILE A 85 -15.52 -12.07 -3.20
CA ILE A 85 -15.10 -12.48 -4.54
C ILE A 85 -13.66 -13.00 -4.51
N LEU A 86 -12.77 -12.33 -3.77
CA LEU A 86 -11.34 -12.54 -3.80
C LEU A 86 -10.70 -12.23 -2.44
N ALA A 87 -9.75 -13.07 -2.03
CA ALA A 87 -8.87 -12.81 -0.90
C ALA A 87 -7.41 -12.65 -1.37
N VAL A 88 -6.69 -11.73 -0.74
CA VAL A 88 -5.26 -11.51 -0.91
C VAL A 88 -4.59 -11.86 0.41
N SER A 89 -3.52 -12.65 0.36
CA SER A 89 -2.60 -12.80 1.49
C SER A 89 -1.28 -12.16 1.13
N LEU A 90 -0.77 -11.33 2.03
CA LEU A 90 0.51 -10.69 1.92
C LEU A 90 1.46 -11.33 2.93
N ILE A 91 2.69 -11.59 2.50
CA ILE A 91 3.71 -12.31 3.27
C ILE A 91 4.98 -11.46 3.24
N PRO A 92 5.54 -11.09 4.41
CA PRO A 92 6.78 -10.33 4.47
C PRO A 92 7.93 -11.12 3.88
N THR A 93 8.91 -10.42 3.31
CA THR A 93 10.05 -11.06 2.66
C THR A 93 11.34 -10.27 2.82
N ALA A 94 12.45 -10.87 2.40
CA ALA A 94 13.78 -10.27 2.46
C ALA A 94 14.00 -9.26 1.32
N MET A 95 15.01 -8.41 1.48
CA MET A 95 15.34 -7.38 0.49
C MET A 95 15.73 -8.01 -0.86
N GLY A 96 15.22 -7.42 -1.94
CA GLY A 96 15.60 -7.77 -3.32
C GLY A 96 14.62 -8.73 -4.02
N GLU A 97 13.57 -9.17 -3.33
CA GLU A 97 12.53 -10.04 -3.88
C GLU A 97 11.52 -9.29 -4.77
N GLY A 98 11.34 -7.99 -4.56
CA GLY A 98 10.34 -7.20 -5.28
C GLY A 98 8.91 -7.68 -4.98
N TYR A 99 7.99 -7.46 -5.93
CA TYR A 99 6.61 -7.96 -5.83
C TYR A 99 6.50 -9.35 -6.44
N ARG A 100 6.43 -10.38 -5.59
CA ARG A 100 6.40 -11.77 -6.04
C ARG A 100 5.04 -12.42 -5.78
N GLN A 101 4.34 -12.80 -6.85
CA GLN A 101 3.14 -13.62 -6.75
C GLN A 101 3.55 -15.08 -6.52
N LEU A 102 3.19 -15.64 -5.37
CA LEU A 102 3.46 -17.05 -5.04
C LEU A 102 2.44 -17.99 -5.69
N ALA A 103 1.16 -17.65 -5.63
CA ALA A 103 0.09 -18.50 -6.17
C ALA A 103 -1.17 -17.71 -6.54
N VAL A 104 -1.92 -18.24 -7.50
CA VAL A 104 -3.33 -17.89 -7.76
C VAL A 104 -4.14 -19.16 -7.56
N ILE A 105 -5.07 -19.12 -6.62
CA ILE A 105 -5.89 -20.26 -6.20
C ILE A 105 -7.32 -19.97 -6.64
N SER A 106 -7.90 -20.86 -7.43
CA SER A 106 -9.32 -20.79 -7.81
C SER A 106 -9.86 -22.19 -8.06
N GLU A 107 -11.13 -22.39 -7.73
CA GLU A 107 -11.87 -23.64 -8.02
C GLU A 107 -12.42 -23.68 -9.46
N PHE A 108 -12.23 -22.60 -10.22
CA PHE A 108 -12.66 -22.49 -11.60
C PHE A 108 -11.59 -21.80 -12.45
N GLU A 109 -11.71 -21.98 -13.76
CA GLU A 109 -10.80 -21.34 -14.70
C GLU A 109 -11.07 -19.83 -14.78
N VAL A 110 -9.99 -19.05 -14.68
CA VAL A 110 -10.00 -17.59 -14.79
C VAL A 110 -9.03 -17.18 -15.90
N ASP A 111 -9.48 -16.30 -16.79
CA ASP A 111 -8.66 -15.82 -17.90
C ASP A 111 -7.37 -15.17 -17.39
N LYS A 112 -6.24 -15.51 -18.03
CA LYS A 112 -4.93 -14.91 -17.75
C LYS A 112 -4.93 -13.39 -17.83
N LYS A 113 -5.77 -12.79 -18.69
CA LYS A 113 -5.94 -11.33 -18.77
C LYS A 113 -6.50 -10.76 -17.46
N ILE A 114 -7.53 -11.40 -16.91
CA ILE A 114 -8.12 -11.01 -15.62
C ILE A 114 -7.09 -11.14 -14.50
N ILE A 115 -6.36 -12.26 -14.46
CA ILE A 115 -5.27 -12.47 -13.47
C ILE A 115 -4.22 -11.37 -13.59
N HIS A 116 -3.86 -10.96 -14.81
CA HIS A 116 -2.92 -9.86 -15.03
C HIS A 116 -3.47 -8.52 -14.51
N SER A 117 -4.74 -8.21 -14.76
CA SER A 117 -5.42 -7.01 -14.27
C SER A 117 -5.46 -6.97 -12.73
N ILE A 118 -5.81 -8.09 -12.09
CA ILE A 118 -5.75 -8.26 -10.62
C ILE A 118 -4.33 -7.98 -10.11
N ARG A 119 -3.32 -8.65 -10.68
CA ARG A 119 -1.92 -8.49 -10.25
C ARG A 119 -1.44 -7.05 -10.37
N LYS A 120 -1.84 -6.35 -11.43
CA LYS A 120 -1.51 -4.94 -11.65
C LYS A 120 -2.16 -4.05 -10.58
N ALA A 121 -3.42 -4.32 -10.21
CA ALA A 121 -4.12 -3.60 -9.14
C ALA A 121 -3.41 -3.76 -7.80
N ILE A 122 -3.11 -5.01 -7.40
CA ILE A 122 -2.36 -5.31 -6.17
C ILE A 122 -1.01 -4.59 -6.16
N SER A 123 -0.24 -4.72 -7.25
CA SER A 123 1.10 -4.10 -7.35
C SER A 123 1.07 -2.57 -7.27
N ASN A 124 0.02 -1.93 -7.81
CA ASN A 124 -0.12 -0.48 -7.72
C ASN A 124 -0.34 -0.03 -6.27
N ILE A 125 -1.21 -0.73 -5.53
CA ILE A 125 -1.48 -0.43 -4.12
C ILE A 125 -0.24 -0.65 -3.27
N LEU A 126 0.46 -1.77 -3.46
CA LEU A 126 1.70 -2.05 -2.73
C LEU A 126 2.78 -0.99 -3.01
N ARG A 127 2.86 -0.49 -4.24
CA ARG A 127 3.75 0.62 -4.61
C ARG A 127 3.35 1.95 -4.01
N GLU A 128 2.06 2.25 -3.94
CA GLU A 128 1.54 3.47 -3.30
C GLU A 128 1.66 3.41 -1.76
N ALA A 129 1.57 2.20 -1.20
CA ALA A 129 1.97 1.87 0.17
C ALA A 129 3.49 1.68 0.31
N GLY A 130 4.25 1.88 -0.79
CA GLY A 130 5.72 1.87 -0.96
C GLY A 130 6.44 0.79 -0.18
N ILE A 131 5.79 -0.35 -0.14
CA ILE A 131 6.42 -1.64 -0.01
C ILE A 131 7.30 -1.81 -1.25
N THR A 132 8.51 -2.28 -1.06
CA THR A 132 9.43 -2.62 -2.16
C THR A 132 9.49 -4.11 -2.37
N ASP A 133 9.36 -4.90 -1.30
CA ASP A 133 9.58 -6.33 -1.30
C ASP A 133 8.43 -7.03 -0.55
N ILE A 134 7.70 -7.91 -1.25
CA ILE A 134 6.61 -8.67 -0.66
C ILE A 134 6.23 -9.88 -1.50
N ILE A 135 5.86 -10.96 -0.82
CA ILE A 135 5.24 -12.11 -1.47
C ILE A 135 3.73 -12.01 -1.28
N PHE A 136 2.95 -12.34 -2.31
CA PHE A 136 1.50 -12.36 -2.19
C PHE A 136 0.85 -13.57 -2.88
N THR A 137 -0.30 -13.98 -2.36
CA THR A 137 -1.18 -14.97 -2.99
C THR A 137 -2.52 -14.34 -3.29
N ILE A 138 -3.18 -14.87 -4.32
CA ILE A 138 -4.52 -14.46 -4.73
C ILE A 138 -5.41 -15.69 -4.62
N ARG A 139 -6.53 -15.60 -3.90
CA ARG A 139 -7.56 -16.63 -3.85
C ARG A 139 -8.85 -16.09 -4.44
N ILE A 140 -9.25 -16.60 -5.60
CA ILE A 140 -10.48 -16.22 -6.28
C ILE A 140 -11.59 -17.19 -5.88
N MET A 141 -12.59 -16.68 -5.18
CA MET A 141 -13.65 -17.46 -4.54
C MET A 141 -14.98 -17.43 -5.30
N LYS A 142 -15.27 -16.36 -6.05
CA LYS A 142 -16.52 -16.22 -6.84
C LYS A 142 -16.28 -15.75 -8.27
N ARG A 143 -17.17 -16.16 -9.19
CA ARG A 143 -17.18 -15.66 -10.57
C ARG A 143 -17.70 -14.21 -10.59
N ALA A 144 -16.98 -13.32 -11.27
CA ALA A 144 -17.33 -11.91 -11.40
C ALA A 144 -16.88 -11.35 -12.76
N SER A 145 -17.29 -10.12 -13.07
CA SER A 145 -16.74 -9.37 -14.20
C SER A 145 -15.29 -8.94 -13.91
N GLU A 146 -14.52 -8.63 -14.96
CA GLU A 146 -13.14 -8.14 -14.80
C GLU A 146 -13.07 -6.89 -13.90
N GLU A 147 -13.98 -5.94 -14.09
CA GLU A 147 -14.06 -4.72 -13.26
C GLU A 147 -14.24 -5.06 -11.78
N LYS A 148 -15.15 -6.01 -11.48
CA LYS A 148 -15.40 -6.46 -10.11
C LYS A 148 -14.21 -7.20 -9.51
N TYR A 149 -13.45 -7.95 -10.30
CA TYR A 149 -12.21 -8.56 -9.83
C TYR A 149 -11.15 -7.53 -9.47
N VAL A 150 -11.01 -6.48 -10.27
CA VAL A 150 -10.04 -5.40 -10.01
C VAL A 150 -10.43 -4.61 -8.76
N GLU A 151 -11.72 -4.31 -8.60
CA GLU A 151 -12.26 -3.67 -7.40
C GLU A 151 -12.03 -4.54 -6.15
N ALA A 152 -12.40 -5.83 -6.22
CA ALA A 152 -12.20 -6.78 -5.12
C ALA A 152 -10.72 -6.94 -4.75
N ALA A 153 -9.83 -7.04 -5.74
CA ALA A 153 -8.38 -7.08 -5.51
C ALA A 153 -7.87 -5.81 -4.81
N THR A 154 -8.44 -4.66 -5.12
CA THR A 154 -8.06 -3.39 -4.50
C THR A 154 -8.42 -3.39 -3.02
N ILE A 155 -9.68 -3.71 -2.71
CA ILE A 155 -10.19 -3.74 -1.33
C ILE A 155 -9.48 -4.82 -0.51
N ALA A 156 -9.37 -6.04 -1.05
CA ALA A 156 -8.70 -7.15 -0.37
C ALA A 156 -7.23 -6.85 -0.06
N THR A 157 -6.51 -6.16 -0.96
CA THR A 157 -5.11 -5.77 -0.70
C THR A 157 -4.99 -4.75 0.42
N LEU A 158 -5.86 -3.73 0.43
CA LEU A 158 -5.88 -2.74 1.51
C LEU A 158 -6.20 -3.39 2.86
N ASN A 159 -7.20 -4.27 2.90
CA ASN A 159 -7.55 -5.01 4.11
C ASN A 159 -6.38 -5.87 4.59
N ALA A 160 -5.66 -6.54 3.68
CA ALA A 160 -4.48 -7.33 4.03
C ALA A 160 -3.34 -6.47 4.58
N LEU A 161 -3.14 -5.25 4.08
CA LEU A 161 -2.14 -4.30 4.60
C LEU A 161 -2.49 -3.78 6.00
N PHE A 162 -3.77 -3.56 6.28
CA PHE A 162 -4.20 -3.17 7.62
C PHE A 162 -4.06 -4.32 8.61
N ASP A 163 -4.41 -5.54 8.20
CA ASP A 163 -4.25 -6.75 9.00
C ASP A 163 -2.77 -7.08 9.30
N SER A 164 -1.86 -6.76 8.36
CA SER A 164 -0.43 -7.03 8.52
C SER A 164 0.30 -6.17 9.57
N GLY A 165 -0.40 -5.25 10.25
CA GLY A 165 0.15 -4.38 11.28
C GLY A 165 0.98 -3.19 10.77
N GLY A 166 1.00 -2.97 9.45
CA GLY A 166 1.74 -1.87 8.81
C GLY A 166 2.99 -2.30 8.03
N VAL A 167 3.81 -1.30 7.69
CA VAL A 167 4.99 -1.42 6.83
C VAL A 167 6.25 -1.22 7.68
N VAL A 168 7.26 -2.07 7.47
CA VAL A 168 8.54 -2.05 8.18
C VAL A 168 9.70 -2.03 7.20
N SER A 169 10.82 -1.45 7.64
CA SER A 169 12.09 -1.54 6.91
C SER A 169 12.71 -2.92 7.06
N ILE A 170 13.36 -3.39 6.00
CA ILE A 170 14.18 -4.60 6.00
C ILE A 170 15.60 -4.29 5.59
N GLU A 171 16.54 -5.03 6.17
CA GLU A 171 17.96 -5.02 5.84
C GLU A 171 18.31 -6.15 4.86
#